data_AF-A0A938M495-F1
#
_entry.id   AF-A0A938M495-F1
#
_cell.length_a   1.000
_cell.length_b   1.000
_cell.length_c   1.000
_cell.angle_alpha   90.00
_cell.angle_beta   90.00
_cell.angle_gamma   90.00
#
_symmetry.space_group_name_H-M   'P 1'
#
loop_
_entity.id
_entity.type
_entity.pdbx_description
1 polymer ?
#
loop_
_entity_poly.entity_id
_entity_poly.type
_entity_poly.pdbx_seq_one_letter_code
_entity_poly.pdbx_strand_id
1 'polypeptide(L)'
;MLPLRNDTAEALRGHLAAKLPKAAVLRMPYGRKGAKLLRSDLDAAWAPYGDKAGRAPDVHALRHSFITDLARAGTHPSTARDLARHST
;
A
#
# COMPACT_ATOMS: atom_id res chain seq x y z
N MET A 1 13.16 -2.68 9.94
CA MET A 1 12.13 -3.71 9.70
C MET A 1 10.77 -3.02 9.80
N LEU A 2 9.80 -3.29 8.92
CA LEU A 2 8.46 -2.67 9.00
C LEU A 2 7.52 -3.62 9.75
N PRO A 3 6.95 -3.24 10.91
CA PRO A 3 5.95 -4.07 11.58
C PRO A 3 4.68 -4.14 10.74
N LEU A 4 4.07 -5.33 10.68
CA LEU A 4 2.78 -5.53 10.03
C LEU A 4 1.67 -5.45 11.08
N ARG A 5 0.56 -4.80 10.73
CA ARG A 5 -0.67 -4.87 11.52
C ARG A 5 -1.21 -6.31 11.48
N ASN A 6 -1.87 -6.74 12.55
CA ASN A 6 -2.38 -8.11 12.66
C ASN A 6 -3.32 -8.48 11.51
N ASP A 7 -4.24 -7.58 11.15
CA ASP A 7 -5.16 -7.74 10.02
C ASP A 7 -4.44 -8.03 8.70
N THR A 8 -3.35 -7.31 8.44
CA THR A 8 -2.53 -7.43 7.24
C THR A 8 -1.75 -8.74 7.26
N ALA A 9 -1.23 -9.12 8.43
CA ALA A 9 -0.52 -10.39 8.60
C ALA A 9 -1.45 -11.60 8.38
N GLU A 10 -2.69 -11.53 8.86
CA GLU A 10 -3.72 -12.56 8.65
C GLU A 10 -4.13 -12.67 7.18
N ALA A 11 -4.40 -11.53 6.52
CA ALA A 11 -4.72 -11.51 5.09
C ALA A 11 -3.58 -12.11 4.24
N LEU A 12 -2.32 -11.76 4.55
CA LEU A 12 -1.16 -12.32 3.87
C LEU A 12 -1.00 -13.82 4.16
N ARG A 13 -1.29 -14.28 5.37
CA ARG A 13 -1.20 -15.71 5.72
C ARG A 13 -2.12 -16.56 4.83
N GLY A 14 -3.36 -16.13 4.62
CA GLY A 14 -4.30 -16.81 3.72
C GLY A 14 -3.79 -16.83 2.28
N HIS A 15 -3.32 -15.68 1.77
CA HIS A 15 -2.78 -15.55 0.41
C HIS A 15 -1.51 -16.37 0.16
N LEU A 16 -0.68 -16.53 1.18
CA LEU A 16 0.60 -17.24 1.10
C LEU A 16 0.49 -18.75 1.34
N ALA A 17 -0.63 -19.25 1.85
CA ALA A 17 -0.79 -20.64 2.26
C ALA A 17 -0.47 -21.65 1.14
N ALA A 18 -0.77 -21.32 -0.11
CA ALA A 18 -0.53 -22.17 -1.28
C ALA A 18 0.77 -21.84 -2.03
N LYS A 19 1.63 -20.96 -1.50
CA LYS A 19 2.83 -20.49 -2.19
C LYS A 19 4.09 -21.18 -1.69
N LEU A 20 5.00 -21.48 -2.61
CA LEU A 20 6.33 -21.97 -2.26
C LEU A 20 7.13 -20.87 -1.52
N PRO A 21 8.06 -21.23 -0.61
CA PRO A 21 8.80 -20.24 0.21
C PRO A 21 9.56 -19.17 -0.56
N LYS A 22 9.98 -19.47 -1.80
CA LYS A 22 10.72 -18.55 -2.68
C LYS A 22 9.84 -17.90 -3.76
N ALA A 23 8.55 -18.22 -3.81
CA ALA A 23 7.65 -17.62 -4.79
C ALA A 23 7.37 -16.16 -4.44
N ALA A 24 7.17 -15.33 -5.48
CA ALA A 24 6.80 -13.94 -5.27
C ALA A 24 5.47 -13.83 -4.50
N VAL A 25 5.49 -13.05 -3.42
CA VAL A 25 4.30 -12.77 -2.58
C VAL A 25 3.20 -12.11 -3.42
N LEU A 26 3.55 -11.07 -4.18
CA LEU A 26 2.65 -10.39 -5.11
C LEU A 26 3.29 -10.33 -6.50
N ARG A 27 2.48 -10.54 -7.54
CA ARG A 27 2.92 -10.37 -8.93
C ARG A 27 2.68 -8.91 -9.33
N MET A 28 3.57 -8.02 -8.90
CA MET A 28 3.40 -6.58 -9.13
C MET A 28 3.78 -6.20 -10.56
N PRO A 29 2.90 -5.49 -11.29
CA PRO A 29 3.24 -4.98 -12.60
C PRO A 29 4.09 -3.70 -12.50
N TYR A 30 5.05 -3.54 -13.40
CA TYR A 30 5.99 -2.41 -13.37
C TYR A 30 5.47 -1.17 -14.10
N GLY A 31 6.00 -0.01 -13.71
CA GLY A 31 5.71 1.29 -14.34
C GLY A 31 4.23 1.69 -14.21
N ARG A 32 3.69 2.33 -15.27
CA ARG A 32 2.29 2.82 -15.29
C ARG A 32 1.22 1.72 -15.15
N LYS A 33 1.60 0.44 -15.22
CA LYS A 33 0.68 -0.69 -15.04
C LYS A 33 0.26 -0.87 -13.57
N GLY A 34 1.04 -0.36 -12.61
CA GLY A 34 0.64 -0.35 -11.19
C GLY A 34 -0.63 0.45 -10.93
N ALA A 35 -0.78 1.62 -11.58
CA ALA A 35 -2.00 2.42 -11.49
C ALA A 35 -3.22 1.71 -12.09
N LYS A 36 -3.04 0.90 -13.14
CA LYS A 36 -4.13 0.07 -13.71
C LYS A 36 -4.59 -1.02 -12.74
N LEU A 37 -3.64 -1.64 -12.03
CA LEU A 37 -3.96 -2.62 -10.99
C LEU A 37 -4.79 -1.95 -9.88
N LEU A 38 -4.33 -0.81 -9.37
CA LEU A 38 -5.06 -0.06 -8.34
C LEU A 38 -6.46 0.37 -8.81
N ARG A 39 -6.61 0.78 -10.08
CA ARG A 39 -7.93 1.10 -10.65
C ARG A 39 -8.87 -0.10 -10.63
N SER A 40 -8.38 -1.29 -10.99
CA SER A 40 -9.18 -2.51 -10.96
C SER A 40 -9.60 -2.88 -9.53
N ASP A 41 -8.69 -2.72 -8.57
CA ASP A 41 -8.98 -3.00 -7.16
C ASP A 41 -10.01 -2.01 -6.59
N LEU A 42 -9.91 -0.73 -6.96
CA LEU A 42 -10.88 0.29 -6.54
C LEU A 42 -12.26 0.05 -7.14
N ASP A 43 -12.35 -0.36 -8.42
CA ASP A 43 -13.60 -0.75 -9.05
C ASP A 43 -14.25 -1.96 -8.34
N ALA A 44 -13.45 -3.00 -8.04
CA ALA A 44 -13.90 -4.16 -7.27
C ALA A 44 -14.35 -3.80 -5.84
N ALA A 45 -13.78 -2.75 -5.26
CA ALA A 45 -14.16 -2.20 -3.96
C ALA A 45 -15.26 -1.12 -4.03
N TRP A 46 -15.80 -0.85 -5.22
CA TRP A 46 -16.85 0.14 -5.47
C TRP A 46 -16.43 1.55 -5.04
N ALA A 47 -15.14 1.83 -5.14
CA ALA A 47 -14.51 3.09 -4.79
C ALA A 47 -14.13 3.89 -6.05
N PRO A 48 -14.33 5.22 -6.05
CA PRO A 48 -14.00 6.05 -7.20
C PRO A 48 -12.48 6.10 -7.41
N TYR A 49 -12.03 5.86 -8.64
CA TYR A 49 -10.61 5.95 -9.01
C TYR A 49 -10.07 7.39 -9.04
N GLY A 50 -10.93 8.41 -9.00
CA GLY A 50 -10.47 9.79 -9.02
C GLY A 50 -11.40 10.69 -8.26
N ASP A 51 -10.94 11.91 -8.03
CA ASP A 51 -11.72 12.93 -7.36
C ASP A 51 -12.29 13.97 -8.32
N LYS A 52 -13.06 14.92 -7.78
CA LYS A 52 -13.67 16.02 -8.55
C LYS A 52 -12.63 16.95 -9.20
N ALA A 53 -11.37 16.89 -8.78
CA ALA A 53 -10.27 17.67 -9.35
C ALA A 53 -9.51 16.92 -10.46
N GLY A 54 -9.97 15.72 -10.85
CA GLY A 54 -9.34 14.91 -11.89
C GLY A 54 -8.05 14.24 -11.45
N ARG A 55 -7.77 14.17 -10.14
CA ARG A 55 -6.59 13.46 -9.62
C ARG A 55 -6.91 11.98 -9.52
N ALA A 56 -5.96 11.15 -9.96
CA ALA A 56 -6.06 9.69 -9.89
C ALA A 56 -4.88 9.12 -9.09
N PRO A 57 -5.11 8.23 -8.12
CA PRO A 57 -4.05 7.65 -7.32
C PRO A 57 -3.31 6.58 -8.13
N ASP A 58 -2.00 6.53 -7.94
CA ASP A 58 -1.18 5.37 -8.29
C ASP A 58 -0.77 4.63 -7.01
N VAL A 59 0.07 3.60 -7.15
CA VAL A 59 0.59 2.85 -6.00
C VAL A 59 1.48 3.70 -5.08
N HIS A 60 2.03 4.82 -5.55
CA HIS A 60 2.82 5.74 -4.74
C HIS A 60 1.92 6.61 -3.84
N ALA A 61 0.70 6.94 -4.29
CA ALA A 61 -0.30 7.61 -3.46
C ALA A 61 -0.58 6.83 -2.15
N LEU A 62 -0.53 5.49 -2.18
CA LEU A 62 -0.67 4.65 -0.98
C LEU A 62 0.43 4.92 0.06
N ARG A 63 1.65 5.25 -0.37
CA ARG A 63 2.74 5.65 0.53
C ARG A 63 2.45 7.00 1.18
N HIS A 64 1.92 7.96 0.44
CA HIS A 64 1.53 9.25 0.99
C HIS A 64 0.40 9.11 2.01
N SER A 65 -0.61 8.27 1.72
CA SER A 65 -1.67 7.94 2.67
C SER A 65 -1.10 7.33 3.94
N PHE A 66 -0.22 6.32 3.83
CA PHE A 66 0.45 5.70 4.98
C PHE A 66 1.17 6.73 5.87
N ILE A 67 1.97 7.63 5.29
CA ILE A 67 2.68 8.67 6.05
C ILE A 67 1.70 9.66 6.70
N THR A 68 0.66 10.04 5.97
CA THR A 68 -0.38 10.95 6.47
C THR A 68 -1.14 10.35 7.64
N ASP A 69 -1.46 9.05 7.58
CA ASP A 69 -2.16 8.35 8.64
C ASP A 69 -1.28 8.19 9.90
N LEU A 70 0.02 7.97 9.74
CA LEU A 70 0.98 8.00 10.85
C LEU A 70 1.03 9.38 11.52
N ALA A 71 1.08 10.46 10.73
CA ALA A 71 1.09 11.82 11.25
C ALA A 71 -0.22 12.16 11.97
N ARG A 72 -1.38 11.77 11.42
CA ARG A 72 -2.70 11.94 12.04
C ARG A 72 -2.84 11.15 13.35
N ALA A 73 -2.20 9.99 13.44
CA ALA A 73 -2.14 9.20 14.67
C ALA A 73 -1.17 9.77 15.74
N GLY A 74 -0.52 10.92 15.47
CA GLY A 74 0.44 11.52 16.40
C GLY A 74 1.78 10.80 16.48
N THR A 75 2.11 9.97 15.48
CA THR A 75 3.40 9.26 15.43
C THR A 75 4.53 10.28 15.36
N HIS A 76 5.57 10.09 16.19
CA HIS A 76 6.72 10.98 16.18
C HIS A 76 7.38 11.04 14.79
N PRO A 77 7.78 12.23 14.29
CA PRO A 77 8.30 12.38 12.92
C PRO A 77 9.48 11.46 12.59
N SER A 78 10.39 11.24 13.54
CA SER A 78 11.51 10.30 13.33
C SER A 78 11.01 8.88 13.09
N THR A 79 10.05 8.41 13.88
CA THR A 79 9.47 7.06 13.72
C THR A 79 8.72 6.95 12.39
N ALA A 80 7.96 7.97 12.00
CA ALA A 80 7.28 7.98 10.70
C ALA A 80 8.27 7.95 9.53
N ARG A 81 9.38 8.71 9.62
CA ARG A 81 10.47 8.70 8.64
C ARG A 81 11.13 7.32 8.51
N ASP A 82 11.40 6.69 9.65
CA ASP A 82 12.01 5.35 9.71
C ASP A 82 11.08 4.29 9.08
N LEU A 83 9.78 4.35 9.38
CA LEU A 83 8.76 3.47 8.78
C LEU A 83 8.61 3.72 7.27
N ALA A 84 8.67 4.98 6.83
CA ALA A 84 8.60 5.36 5.42
C ALA A 84 9.88 5.03 4.64
N ARG A 85 10.99 4.76 5.34
CA ARG A 85 12.35 4.55 4.80
C ARG A 85 12.85 5.75 3.99
N HIS A 86 12.58 6.96 4.48
CA HIS A 86 13.14 8.17 3.88
C HIS A 86 14.58 8.38 4.35
N SER A 87 15.45 8.79 3.43
CA SER A 87 16.89 8.96 3.70
C SER A 87 17.22 10.28 4.40
N THR A 88 16.31 11.24 4.41
CA THR A 88 16.47 12.60 4.93
C THR A 88 15.27 12.95 5.79
#